data_AF-A0A812NW89-F1
#
_entry.id   AF-A0A812NW89-F1
#
_cell.length_a   1.000
_cell.length_b   1.000
_cell.length_c   1.000
_cell.angle_alpha   90.00
_cell.angle_beta   90.00
_cell.angle_gamma   90.00
#
_symmetry.space_group_name_H-M   'P 1'
#
loop_
_entity.id
_entity.type
_entity.pdbx_description
1 polymer ?
#
loop_
_entity_poly.entity_id
_entity_poly.type
_entity_poly.pdbx_seq_one_letter_code
_entity_poly.pdbx_strand_id
1 'polypeptide(L)'
;MAFAAQRRKPGEYGDMTGITQDEVSKLQKAMKQKEFRDHIEEYTREVSDPAHRQEYLDYLAQIEAKGEMPEGQQLLRCQPGLCVKTNINFKSGQKQKCFINIVHTDRLEDLTLLPAEAGSGHQVHLPYSLSPPRPDRDLKDEYCMTCDFAVSTGTFQRAAQSSQSLPQGLQKGAGSLKITGSRFCSFGGSGPSSAESISSM
;
A
#
# COMPACT_ATOMS: atom_id res chain seq x y z
N MET A 1 -5.50 5.02 -1.84
CA MET A 1 -6.09 4.15 -2.88
C MET A 1 -6.22 2.75 -2.31
N ALA A 2 -7.34 2.44 -1.66
CA ALA A 2 -7.64 1.07 -1.25
C ALA A 2 -8.62 0.49 -2.27
N PHE A 3 -8.12 -0.38 -3.13
CA PHE A 3 -8.96 -1.28 -3.90
C PHE A 3 -9.39 -2.41 -2.96
N ALA A 4 -10.68 -2.76 -3.00
CA ALA A 4 -11.18 -3.99 -2.39
C ALA A 4 -10.32 -5.17 -2.85
N ALA A 5 -9.74 -5.91 -1.91
CA ALA A 5 -8.97 -7.11 -2.19
C ALA A 5 -9.93 -8.27 -2.52
N GLN A 6 -10.64 -8.20 -3.66
CA GLN A 6 -10.93 -9.44 -4.36
C GLN A 6 -9.58 -10.06 -4.70
N ARG A 7 -9.40 -11.33 -4.33
CA ARG A 7 -8.28 -12.18 -4.76
C ARG A 7 -8.33 -12.27 -6.29
N ARG A 8 -7.78 -11.28 -7.00
CA ARG A 8 -7.58 -11.37 -8.45
C ARG A 8 -6.67 -12.55 -8.70
N LYS A 9 -7.09 -13.48 -9.57
CA LYS A 9 -6.23 -14.60 -9.94
C LYS A 9 -4.95 -14.02 -10.56
N PRO A 10 -3.76 -14.58 -10.27
CA PRO A 10 -2.55 -14.16 -10.96
C PRO A 10 -2.76 -14.36 -12.47
N GLY A 11 -2.83 -13.25 -13.22
CA GLY A 11 -3.10 -13.26 -14.67
C GLY A 11 -4.30 -12.44 -15.14
N GLU A 12 -5.14 -11.92 -14.23
CA GLU A 12 -6.27 -11.06 -14.61
C GLU A 12 -5.81 -9.60 -14.82
N TYR A 13 -4.96 -9.40 -15.82
CA TYR A 13 -4.83 -8.09 -16.47
C TYR A 13 -6.07 -7.93 -17.35
N GLY A 14 -6.71 -6.76 -17.32
CA GLY A 14 -7.83 -6.46 -18.21
C GLY A 14 -7.47 -6.87 -19.64
N ASP A 15 -8.42 -7.53 -20.30
CA ASP A 15 -8.24 -8.19 -21.60
C ASP A 15 -7.39 -7.36 -22.58
N MET A 16 -6.08 -7.66 -22.67
CA MET A 16 -5.16 -7.04 -23.61
C MET A 16 -5.28 -7.65 -25.02
N THR A 17 -6.19 -8.61 -25.24
CA THR A 17 -6.32 -9.30 -26.53
C THR A 17 -7.04 -8.46 -27.58
N GLY A 18 -7.62 -7.31 -27.19
CA GLY A 18 -8.33 -6.40 -28.09
C GLY A 18 -7.50 -5.33 -28.80
N ILE A 19 -6.19 -5.19 -28.51
CA ILE A 19 -5.37 -4.12 -29.12
C ILE A 19 -4.77 -4.60 -30.44
N THR A 20 -5.13 -3.92 -31.54
CA THR A 20 -4.59 -4.20 -32.87
C THR A 20 -3.18 -3.64 -33.05
N GLN A 21 -2.37 -4.25 -33.93
CA GLN A 21 -1.01 -3.74 -34.22
C GLN A 21 -1.02 -2.30 -34.77
N ASP A 22 -2.08 -1.91 -35.47
CA ASP A 22 -2.25 -0.56 -35.99
C ASP A 22 -2.46 0.45 -34.85
N GLU A 23 -3.23 0.10 -33.82
CA GLU A 23 -3.41 0.94 -32.64
C GLU A 23 -2.10 1.09 -31.86
N VAL A 24 -1.35 0.01 -31.65
CA VAL A 24 -0.01 0.07 -31.03
C VAL A 24 0.91 0.99 -31.82
N SER A 25 0.93 0.85 -33.14
CA SER A 25 1.78 1.65 -34.03
C SER A 25 1.41 3.13 -34.02
N LYS A 26 0.10 3.44 -33.97
CA LYS A 26 -0.40 4.82 -33.81
C LYS A 26 0.00 5.42 -32.46
N LEU A 27 -0.15 4.67 -31.38
CA LEU A 27 0.25 5.07 -30.03
C LEU A 27 1.76 5.33 -29.94
N GLN A 28 2.57 4.45 -30.54
CA GLN A 28 4.02 4.65 -30.62
C GLN A 28 4.42 5.89 -31.42
N LYS A 29 3.68 6.22 -32.50
CA LYS A 29 3.90 7.46 -33.26
C LYS A 29 3.51 8.68 -32.44
N ALA A 30 2.36 8.66 -31.77
CA ALA A 30 1.91 9.74 -30.89
C ALA A 30 2.93 9.99 -29.75
N MET A 31 3.44 8.94 -29.12
CA MET A 31 4.48 9.04 -28.08
C MET A 31 5.82 9.62 -28.54
N LYS A 32 6.05 9.80 -29.84
CA LYS A 32 7.23 10.50 -30.37
C LYS A 32 6.99 11.99 -30.61
N GLN A 33 5.73 12.42 -30.68
CA GLN A 33 5.37 13.81 -30.86
C GLN A 33 5.56 14.57 -29.55
N LYS A 34 6.18 15.76 -29.64
CA LYS A 34 6.48 16.59 -28.45
C LYS A 34 5.20 17.02 -27.74
N GLU A 35 4.21 17.49 -28.50
CA GLU A 35 2.91 17.94 -27.97
C GLU A 35 2.21 16.84 -27.15
N PHE A 36 2.18 15.60 -27.66
CA PHE A 36 1.59 14.47 -26.95
C PHE A 36 2.35 14.13 -25.65
N ARG A 37 3.69 14.26 -25.64
CA ARG A 37 4.49 14.10 -24.43
C ARG A 37 4.24 15.21 -23.43
N ASP A 38 4.19 16.45 -23.89
CA ASP A 38 3.92 17.63 -23.06
C ASP A 38 2.55 17.47 -22.37
N HIS A 39 1.52 17.01 -23.10
CA HIS A 39 0.20 16.72 -22.52
C HIS A 39 0.22 15.57 -21.49
N ILE A 40 0.94 14.48 -21.76
CA ILE A 40 1.11 13.40 -20.77
C ILE A 40 1.85 13.90 -19.53
N GLU A 41 2.85 14.76 -19.70
CA GLU A 41 3.60 15.35 -18.59
C GLU A 41 2.72 16.28 -17.75
N GLU A 42 1.95 17.16 -18.41
CA GLU A 42 0.97 18.05 -17.77
C GLU A 42 -0.05 17.25 -16.96
N TYR A 43 -0.67 16.22 -17.58
CA TYR A 43 -1.59 15.31 -16.90
C TYR A 43 -0.94 14.60 -15.71
N THR A 44 0.27 14.08 -15.91
CA THR A 44 1.00 13.37 -14.83
C THR A 44 1.29 14.32 -13.68
N ARG A 45 1.64 15.56 -13.97
CA ARG A 45 1.90 16.60 -12.97
C ARG A 45 0.63 16.97 -12.21
N GLU A 46 -0.48 17.17 -12.92
CA GLU A 46 -1.79 17.48 -12.33
C GLU A 46 -2.27 16.37 -11.41
N VAL A 47 -2.21 15.10 -11.85
CA VAL A 47 -2.63 13.94 -11.04
C VAL A 47 -1.69 13.67 -9.86
N SER A 48 -0.42 14.07 -9.99
CA SER A 48 0.57 13.94 -8.91
C SER A 48 0.47 15.06 -7.88
N ASP A 49 -0.27 16.13 -8.17
CA ASP A 49 -0.43 17.26 -7.25
C ASP A 49 -1.24 16.83 -6.01
N PRO A 50 -0.69 16.96 -4.79
CA PRO A 50 -1.42 16.66 -3.56
C PRO A 50 -2.70 17.50 -3.38
N ALA A 51 -2.85 18.64 -4.04
CA ALA A 51 -4.06 19.46 -3.98
C ALA A 51 -5.30 18.74 -4.55
N HIS A 52 -5.16 18.04 -5.68
CA HIS A 52 -6.25 17.28 -6.30
C HIS A 52 -6.62 16.01 -5.53
N ARG A 53 -5.79 15.60 -4.57
CA ARG A 53 -6.08 14.45 -3.72
C ARG A 53 -7.37 14.66 -2.91
N GLN A 54 -7.62 15.88 -2.43
CA GLN A 54 -8.79 16.15 -1.61
C GLN A 54 -10.07 16.05 -2.44
N GLU A 55 -10.11 16.67 -3.62
CA GLU A 55 -11.25 16.61 -4.54
C GLU A 55 -11.59 15.17 -4.94
N TYR A 56 -10.56 14.36 -5.22
CA TYR A 56 -10.74 12.94 -5.49
C TYR A 56 -11.32 12.17 -4.29
N LEU A 57 -10.86 12.45 -3.07
CA LEU A 57 -11.37 11.82 -1.84
C LEU A 57 -12.83 12.21 -1.56
N ASP A 58 -13.20 13.45 -1.86
CA ASP A 58 -14.55 13.99 -1.74
C ASP A 58 -15.48 13.36 -2.78
N TYR A 59 -15.03 13.23 -4.03
CA TYR A 59 -15.75 12.49 -5.06
C TYR A 59 -16.02 11.04 -4.64
N LEU A 60 -15.01 10.34 -4.12
CA LEU A 60 -15.20 8.98 -3.59
C LEU A 60 -16.22 8.93 -2.44
N ALA A 61 -16.24 9.96 -1.58
CA ALA A 61 -17.20 10.04 -0.49
C ALA A 61 -18.63 10.25 -1.01
N GLN A 62 -18.79 11.03 -2.08
CA GLN A 62 -20.08 11.22 -2.73
C GLN A 62 -20.60 9.92 -3.35
N ILE A 63 -19.77 9.16 -4.07
CA ILE A 63 -20.20 7.88 -4.67
C ILE A 63 -20.59 6.88 -3.56
N GLU A 64 -19.80 6.83 -2.49
CA GLU A 64 -20.08 6.00 -1.32
C GLU A 64 -21.42 6.40 -0.65
N ALA A 65 -21.68 7.70 -0.49
CA ALA A 65 -22.92 8.20 0.09
C ALA A 65 -24.16 7.93 -0.80
N LYS A 66 -23.98 7.94 -2.12
CA LYS A 66 -25.03 7.61 -3.10
C LYS A 66 -25.31 6.10 -3.21
N GLY A 67 -24.47 5.26 -2.62
CA GLY A 67 -24.58 3.80 -2.74
C GLY A 67 -24.23 3.29 -4.15
N GLU A 68 -23.56 4.10 -4.98
CA GLU A 68 -23.14 3.77 -6.34
C GLU A 68 -21.83 2.94 -6.37
N MET A 69 -21.47 2.33 -5.23
CA MET A 69 -20.35 1.39 -5.17
C MET A 69 -20.72 0.08 -5.88
N PRO A 70 -19.77 -0.61 -6.53
CA PRO A 70 -20.02 -1.93 -7.09
C PRO A 70 -20.55 -2.89 -6.02
N GLU A 71 -21.52 -3.73 -6.39
CA GLU A 71 -22.13 -4.68 -5.44
C GLU A 71 -21.07 -5.55 -4.75
N GLY A 72 -21.18 -5.66 -3.42
CA GLY A 72 -20.25 -6.43 -2.59
C GLY A 72 -18.86 -5.80 -2.42
N GLN A 73 -18.64 -4.57 -2.86
CA GLN A 73 -17.40 -3.83 -2.63
C GLN A 73 -17.62 -2.68 -1.64
N GLN A 74 -16.62 -2.48 -0.78
CA GLN A 74 -16.63 -1.40 0.19
C GLN A 74 -15.30 -0.65 0.12
N LEU A 75 -15.38 0.68 0.16
CA LEU A 75 -14.19 1.51 0.20
C LEU A 75 -13.53 1.40 1.58
N LEU A 76 -12.25 1.01 1.62
CA LEU A 76 -11.47 0.97 2.85
C LEU A 76 -10.64 2.26 2.98
N ARG A 77 -11.07 3.18 3.84
CA ARG A 77 -10.26 4.36 4.20
C ARG A 77 -9.36 3.98 5.36
N CYS A 78 -8.12 3.65 5.05
CA CYS A 78 -7.12 3.29 6.05
C CYS A 78 -6.32 4.51 6.51
N GLN A 79 -6.02 4.53 7.80
CA GLN A 79 -5.10 5.46 8.44
C GLN A 79 -3.68 4.88 8.47
N PRO A 80 -2.65 5.74 8.38
CA PRO A 80 -1.26 5.32 8.41
C PRO A 80 -0.86 4.82 9.81
N GLY A 81 -0.24 3.64 9.87
CA GLY A 81 0.28 3.06 11.10
C GLY A 81 1.81 3.08 11.15
N LEU A 82 2.44 2.02 10.66
CA LEU A 82 3.90 1.88 10.63
C LEU A 82 4.38 1.28 9.29
N CYS A 83 5.67 1.42 8.99
CA CYS A 83 6.27 0.84 7.79
C CYS A 83 7.35 -0.18 8.18
N VAL A 84 7.27 -1.39 7.64
CA VAL A 84 8.28 -2.44 7.81
C VAL A 84 9.14 -2.52 6.56
N LYS A 85 10.45 -2.34 6.74
CA LYS A 85 11.43 -2.55 5.67
C LYS A 85 11.96 -3.98 5.70
N THR A 86 11.92 -4.66 4.57
CA THR A 86 12.45 -6.00 4.37
C THR A 86 13.08 -6.17 2.99
N ASN A 87 13.59 -7.35 2.66
CA ASN A 87 14.06 -7.70 1.32
C ASN A 87 13.36 -8.98 0.84
N ILE A 88 12.92 -8.97 -0.40
CA ILE A 88 12.45 -10.17 -1.11
C ILE A 88 13.68 -10.85 -1.70
N ASN A 89 13.91 -12.11 -1.31
CA ASN A 89 14.96 -12.94 -1.87
C ASN A 89 14.37 -13.81 -2.99
N PHE A 90 14.82 -13.60 -4.22
CA PHE A 90 14.40 -14.42 -5.36
C PHE A 90 15.25 -15.68 -5.47
N LYS A 91 14.70 -16.73 -6.10
CA LYS A 91 15.43 -17.98 -6.37
C LYS A 91 16.70 -17.78 -7.21
N SER A 92 16.76 -16.68 -7.98
CA SER A 92 17.94 -16.26 -8.75
C SER A 92 19.09 -15.70 -7.90
N GLY A 93 18.91 -15.56 -6.58
CA GLY A 93 19.88 -14.94 -5.67
C GLY A 93 19.79 -13.40 -5.61
N GLN A 94 18.95 -12.80 -6.45
CA GLN A 94 18.70 -11.35 -6.42
C GLN A 94 17.89 -10.96 -5.18
N LYS A 95 18.20 -9.78 -4.63
CA LYS A 95 17.49 -9.17 -3.49
C LYS A 95 16.82 -7.89 -3.95
N GLN A 96 15.54 -7.74 -3.66
CA GLN A 96 14.78 -6.52 -3.92
C GLN A 96 14.26 -5.94 -2.60
N LYS A 97 14.50 -4.66 -2.36
CA LYS A 97 13.95 -3.97 -1.18
C LYS A 97 12.43 -3.98 -1.24
N CYS A 98 11.79 -4.26 -0.11
CA CYS A 98 10.33 -4.25 0.03
C CYS A 98 9.92 -3.49 1.28
N PHE A 99 8.93 -2.61 1.15
CA PHE A 99 8.29 -1.86 2.21
C PHE A 99 6.87 -2.36 2.39
N ILE A 100 6.51 -2.70 3.63
CA ILE A 100 5.16 -3.13 4.01
C ILE A 100 4.59 -2.04 4.89
N ASN A 101 3.65 -1.27 4.35
CA ASN A 101 2.92 -0.26 5.11
C ASN A 101 1.81 -0.95 5.89
N ILE A 102 1.96 -1.05 7.20
CA ILE A 102 0.89 -1.47 8.09
C ILE A 102 -0.03 -0.27 8.30
N VAL A 103 -1.24 -0.39 7.77
CA VAL A 103 -2.30 0.62 7.85
C VAL A 103 -3.48 0.04 8.63
N HIS A 104 -4.35 0.90 9.16
CA HIS A 104 -5.46 0.42 9.98
C HIS A 104 -6.78 1.11 9.63
N THR A 105 -7.90 0.43 9.85
CA THR A 105 -9.24 0.94 9.53
C THR A 105 -10.28 0.38 10.49
N ASP A 106 -11.37 1.11 10.70
CA ASP A 106 -12.47 0.66 11.57
C ASP A 106 -13.46 -0.26 10.84
N ARG A 107 -13.21 -0.55 9.56
CA ARG A 107 -14.05 -1.39 8.70
C ARG A 107 -13.66 -2.87 8.68
N LEU A 108 -12.58 -3.23 9.36
CA LEU A 108 -12.14 -4.62 9.51
C LEU A 108 -12.45 -5.11 10.92
N GLU A 109 -12.78 -6.39 11.00
CA GLU A 109 -12.94 -7.07 12.28
C GLU A 109 -11.62 -7.20 13.04
N ASP A 110 -11.74 -7.21 14.36
CA ASP A 110 -10.62 -7.38 15.27
C ASP A 110 -10.06 -8.80 15.25
N LEU A 111 -8.76 -8.93 15.54
CA LEU A 111 -8.09 -10.21 15.78
C LEU A 111 -8.80 -11.00 16.89
N THR A 112 -9.12 -12.27 16.58
CA THR A 112 -9.67 -13.22 17.56
C THR A 112 -8.64 -14.29 17.88
N LEU A 113 -8.46 -14.54 19.19
CA LEU A 113 -7.61 -15.61 19.71
C LEU A 113 -8.51 -16.62 20.43
N LEU A 114 -8.66 -17.81 19.85
CA LEU A 114 -9.35 -18.92 20.49
C LEU A 114 -8.33 -19.91 21.07
N PRO A 115 -8.62 -20.60 22.17
CA PRO A 115 -7.79 -21.73 22.62
C PRO A 115 -7.68 -22.78 21.50
N ALA A 116 -6.52 -23.40 21.36
CA ALA A 116 -6.39 -24.52 20.41
C ALA A 116 -7.23 -25.72 20.88
N GLU A 117 -7.99 -26.34 19.97
CA GLU A 117 -8.80 -27.55 20.20
C GLU A 117 -7.95 -28.73 20.71
N ALA A 118 -6.66 -28.78 20.37
CA ALA A 118 -5.70 -29.76 20.86
C ALA A 118 -4.30 -29.15 21.02
N GLY A 119 -3.68 -29.37 22.19
CA GLY A 119 -2.32 -28.94 22.50
C GLY A 119 -2.22 -27.57 23.20
N SER A 120 -0.99 -27.08 23.38
CA SER A 120 -0.72 -25.74 23.91
C SER A 120 -0.61 -24.74 22.76
N GLY A 121 -1.52 -23.76 22.71
CA GLY A 121 -1.50 -22.74 21.68
C GLY A 121 -2.82 -21.98 21.57
N HIS A 122 -2.85 -21.02 20.65
CA HIS A 122 -4.05 -20.27 20.29
C HIS A 122 -4.31 -20.45 18.79
N GLN A 123 -5.57 -20.68 18.42
CA GLN A 123 -6.05 -20.49 17.07
C GLN A 123 -6.24 -18.99 16.83
N VAL A 124 -5.51 -18.47 15.86
CA VAL A 124 -5.48 -17.04 15.54
C VAL A 124 -6.31 -16.80 14.29
N HIS A 125 -7.38 -16.01 14.41
CA HIS A 125 -8.13 -15.48 13.28
C HIS A 125 -7.81 -14.00 13.14
N LEU A 126 -7.08 -13.64 12.08
CA LEU A 126 -6.68 -12.27 11.79
C LEU A 126 -7.35 -11.81 10.49
N PRO A 127 -8.43 -11.00 10.57
CA PRO A 127 -8.97 -10.31 9.42
C PRO A 127 -7.98 -9.26 8.91
N TYR A 128 -7.63 -9.31 7.62
CA TYR A 128 -6.74 -8.35 6.99
C TYR A 128 -7.11 -8.12 5.52
N SER A 129 -6.65 -6.99 4.98
CA SER A 129 -6.65 -6.72 3.55
C SER A 129 -5.23 -6.40 3.09
N LEU A 130 -4.75 -7.09 2.07
CA LEU A 130 -3.40 -6.91 1.54
C LEU A 130 -3.49 -6.33 0.12
N SER A 131 -2.84 -5.20 -0.11
CA SER A 131 -2.74 -4.64 -1.46
C SER A 131 -1.76 -5.46 -2.30
N PRO A 132 -1.93 -5.50 -3.64
CA PRO A 132 -0.88 -5.95 -4.53
C PRO A 132 0.42 -5.16 -4.30
N PRO A 133 1.60 -5.81 -4.39
CA PRO A 133 2.87 -5.10 -4.40
C PRO A 133 2.95 -4.14 -5.58
N ARG A 134 3.45 -2.94 -5.33
CA ARG A 134 3.61 -1.86 -6.32
C ARG A 134 5.08 -1.49 -6.47
N PRO A 135 5.59 -1.28 -7.71
CA PRO A 135 6.86 -0.62 -7.96
C PRO A 135 6.90 0.75 -7.32
N ASP A 136 8.00 1.03 -6.63
CA ASP A 136 8.22 2.28 -5.91
C ASP A 136 9.73 2.60 -5.91
N ARG A 137 10.09 3.78 -5.38
CA ARG A 137 11.48 4.21 -5.22
C ARG A 137 11.76 4.64 -3.80
N ASP A 138 12.92 4.24 -3.28
CA ASP A 138 13.35 4.68 -1.96
C ASP A 138 13.97 6.09 -1.98
N LEU A 139 14.40 6.58 -0.82
CA LEU A 139 15.03 7.91 -0.69
C LEU A 139 16.31 8.09 -1.53
N LYS A 140 16.91 7.01 -2.01
CA LYS A 140 18.09 7.03 -2.89
C LYS A 140 17.73 6.86 -4.36
N ASP A 141 16.44 6.94 -4.69
CA ASP A 141 15.89 6.70 -6.03
C ASP A 141 16.12 5.25 -6.52
N GLU A 142 16.39 4.31 -5.60
CA GLU A 142 16.57 2.91 -5.95
C GLU A 142 15.22 2.18 -6.00
N TYR A 143 15.04 1.31 -6.99
CA TYR A 143 13.82 0.52 -7.14
C TYR A 143 13.54 -0.35 -5.92
N CYS A 144 12.30 -0.29 -5.45
CA CYS A 144 11.78 -1.13 -4.39
C CYS A 144 10.34 -1.57 -4.69
N MET A 145 9.82 -2.44 -3.84
CA MET A 145 8.42 -2.84 -3.84
C MET A 145 7.73 -2.28 -2.61
N THR A 146 6.50 -1.82 -2.75
CA THR A 146 5.68 -1.36 -1.63
C THR A 146 4.35 -2.09 -1.63
N CYS A 147 3.92 -2.64 -0.50
CA CYS A 147 2.55 -3.13 -0.32
C CYS A 147 1.94 -2.59 0.97
N ASP A 148 0.62 -2.53 1.01
CA ASP A 148 -0.14 -2.07 2.17
C ASP A 148 -0.84 -3.27 2.82
N PHE A 149 -0.64 -3.44 4.11
CA PHE A 149 -1.26 -4.46 4.96
C PHE A 149 -2.23 -3.77 5.92
N ALA A 150 -3.52 -3.86 5.63
CA ALA A 150 -4.59 -3.25 6.40
C ALA A 150 -5.14 -4.24 7.45
N VAL A 151 -5.23 -3.79 8.70
CA VAL A 151 -5.86 -4.49 9.82
C VAL A 151 -6.89 -3.59 10.51
N SER A 152 -7.65 -4.11 11.47
CA SER A 152 -8.52 -3.26 12.27
C SER A 152 -7.72 -2.29 13.15
N THR A 153 -8.31 -1.12 13.44
CA THR A 153 -7.70 -0.15 14.38
C THR A 153 -7.48 -0.77 15.76
N GLY A 154 -8.44 -1.56 16.27
CA GLY A 154 -8.30 -2.25 17.56
C GLY A 154 -7.14 -3.23 17.59
N THR A 155 -6.98 -4.03 16.53
CA THR A 155 -5.85 -4.96 16.39
C THR A 155 -4.52 -4.23 16.32
N PHE A 156 -4.44 -3.15 15.53
CA PHE A 156 -3.23 -2.34 15.41
C PHE A 156 -2.82 -1.74 16.76
N GLN A 157 -3.76 -1.15 17.50
CA GLN A 157 -3.50 -0.57 18.82
C GLN A 157 -3.04 -1.62 19.83
N ARG A 158 -3.69 -2.79 19.90
CA ARG A 158 -3.26 -3.89 20.78
C ARG A 158 -1.85 -4.34 20.46
N ALA A 159 -1.53 -4.53 19.18
CA ALA A 159 -0.19 -4.93 18.75
C ALA A 159 0.87 -3.88 19.11
N ALA A 160 0.56 -2.59 18.94
CA ALA A 160 1.46 -1.48 19.25
C ALA A 160 1.75 -1.33 20.76
N GLN A 161 0.75 -1.56 21.61
CA GLN A 161 0.87 -1.49 23.07
C GLN A 161 1.59 -2.71 23.64
N SER A 162 1.48 -3.85 22.97
CA SER A 162 2.18 -5.05 23.36
C SER A 162 3.62 -5.04 22.83
N SER A 163 4.59 -4.65 23.65
CA SER A 163 6.01 -4.91 23.33
C SER A 163 6.35 -6.42 23.26
N GLN A 164 5.38 -7.32 23.54
CA GLN A 164 5.55 -8.77 23.57
C GLN A 164 4.50 -9.61 22.79
N SER A 165 3.50 -9.05 22.09
CA SER A 165 2.45 -9.88 21.44
C SER A 165 2.10 -9.56 19.99
N LEU A 166 3.11 -9.27 19.16
CA LEU A 166 3.06 -9.84 17.81
C LEU A 166 3.47 -11.31 17.95
N PRO A 167 2.70 -12.29 17.44
CA PRO A 167 3.10 -13.69 17.55
C PRO A 167 4.54 -13.83 17.05
N GLN A 168 5.39 -14.41 17.90
CA GLN A 168 6.82 -14.64 17.64
C GLN A 168 7.09 -15.45 16.35
N GLY A 169 6.06 -15.89 15.63
CA GLY A 169 6.12 -16.50 14.31
C GLY A 169 6.58 -15.57 13.16
N LEU A 170 6.80 -14.27 13.40
CA LEU A 170 7.48 -13.38 12.44
C LEU A 170 8.95 -13.07 12.79
N GLN A 171 9.48 -13.63 13.88
CA GLN A 171 10.88 -13.44 14.27
C GLN A 171 11.64 -14.76 14.31
N LYS A 172 12.33 -15.07 13.20
CA LYS A 172 13.73 -15.56 13.12
C LYS A 172 13.93 -16.29 11.79
N GLY A 173 14.12 -15.52 10.72
CA GLY A 173 14.88 -15.92 9.55
C GLY A 173 15.95 -14.85 9.34
N ALA A 174 17.22 -15.24 9.42
CA ALA A 174 18.40 -14.38 9.40
C ALA A 174 18.28 -13.11 8.51
N GLY A 175 18.22 -11.96 9.16
CA GLY A 175 18.19 -10.66 8.51
C GLY A 175 17.74 -9.61 9.52
N SER A 176 18.66 -8.75 9.94
CA SER A 176 18.45 -7.68 10.91
C SER A 176 17.20 -6.84 10.59
N LEU A 177 16.13 -7.04 11.36
CA LEU A 177 14.93 -6.22 11.35
C LEU A 177 15.26 -4.87 11.99
N LYS A 178 15.74 -3.92 11.18
CA LYS A 178 15.86 -2.53 11.61
C LYS A 178 14.46 -1.91 11.58
N ILE A 179 13.83 -1.77 12.74
CA ILE A 179 12.71 -0.86 12.92
C ILE A 179 13.30 0.55 12.88
N THR A 180 13.51 1.08 11.68
CA THR A 180 13.74 2.51 11.49
C THR A 180 12.39 3.19 11.59
N GLY A 181 12.23 4.05 12.60
CA GLY A 181 11.19 5.08 12.60
C GLY A 181 11.43 6.03 11.44
N SER A 182 11.06 5.62 10.24
CA SER A 182 11.05 6.47 9.06
C SER A 182 9.68 7.08 8.94
N ARG A 183 9.66 8.41 8.88
CA ARG A 183 8.56 9.22 8.34
C ARG A 183 7.87 8.45 7.21
N PHE A 184 6.54 8.43 7.29
CA PHE A 184 5.65 8.01 6.22
C PHE A 184 6.27 8.36 4.86
N CYS A 185 6.38 7.39 3.94
CA CYS A 185 6.79 7.67 2.57
C CYS A 185 5.76 8.63 1.99
N SER A 186 6.07 9.91 2.16
CA SER A 186 5.27 11.04 1.73
C SER A 186 5.55 11.15 0.25
N PHE A 187 4.48 11.17 -0.55
CA PHE A 187 4.57 11.59 -1.94
C PHE A 187 5.38 12.87 -2.03
N GLY A 188 6.32 12.90 -2.98
CA GLY A 188 7.28 13.98 -3.16
C GLY A 188 6.58 15.34 -3.19
N GLY A 189 6.84 16.14 -2.17
CA GLY A 189 6.65 17.58 -2.18
C GLY A 189 8.01 18.21 -1.90
N SER A 190 8.66 18.75 -2.93
CA SER A 190 9.81 19.63 -2.76
C SER A 190 9.35 20.96 -2.14
N GLY A 191 9.61 21.16 -0.85
CA GLY A 191 9.40 22.43 -0.14
C GLY A 191 10.18 22.44 1.19
N PRO A 192 10.75 23.57 1.62
CA PRO A 192 11.86 23.58 2.55
C PRO A 192 11.47 23.32 4.00
N SER A 193 12.42 22.65 4.66
CA SER A 193 12.50 22.34 6.08
C SER A 193 12.39 23.57 6.99
N SER A 194 11.50 23.50 7.97
CA SER A 194 11.68 24.12 9.28
C SER A 194 11.36 23.09 10.36
N ALA A 195 12.42 22.53 10.95
CA ALA A 195 12.35 21.62 12.08
C ALA A 195 12.30 22.45 13.37
N GLU A 196 11.20 22.37 14.11
CA GLU A 196 11.20 22.75 15.53
C GLU A 196 11.32 21.49 16.39
N SER A 197 12.43 21.44 17.11
CA SER A 197 12.77 20.47 18.13
C SER A 197 11.92 20.69 19.38
N ILE A 198 11.19 19.68 19.83
CA ILE A 198 10.66 19.63 21.20
C ILE A 198 11.25 18.39 21.88
N SER A 199 12.11 18.65 22.85
CA SER A 199 12.70 17.70 23.79
C SER A 199 11.63 17.25 24.78
N SER A 200 11.59 15.94 25.05
CA SER A 200 10.77 15.34 26.10
C SER A 200 11.27 15.71 27.50
N MET A 201 10.34 15.86 28.44
CA MET A 201 10.46 15.40 29.83
C MET A 201 9.42 14.32 30.06
#